data_AF-A0A7V5AL17-F1
#
_entry.id   AF-A0A7V5AL17-F1
#
_cell.length_a   1.000
_cell.length_b   1.000
_cell.length_c   1.000
_cell.angle_alpha   90.00
_cell.angle_beta   90.00
_cell.angle_gamma   90.00
#
_symmetry.space_group_name_H-M   'P 1'
#
loop_
_entity.id
_entity.type
_entity.pdbx_description
1 polymer ?
#
loop_
_entity_poly.entity_id
_entity_poly.type
_entity_poly.pdbx_seq_one_letter_code
_entity_poly.pdbx_strand_id
1 'polypeptide(L)'
;MRLKRIIDITIATVLLAIFSPIFLIIWLLIILTSKGPAIYKQERIGLHGRKFIIYKFRTMKEGAEKETAGKYITGNEEVLTPVGKFLRRWALDELPQLFNVIKGDMSIVGPRPALPYQVERYNERQRKRLEMKPGLTGWAQVNGRNKLTWPERIEYDVWYVENWSLWLDFKIMLMTIPALLRKDFAFAQEDIDLDHIIRCRTMKVIFMGKNKKSSVVAFKKLLDMNIDVSLAVAQKDTNEISKHSLWDECVKKGINVITSEELEEMIENGDINSYKDIDLIISFLYWKRIRNPLLYLARLGCINFHPAPLPEFRGLGGYNIAILENLDYWGVSVHFVDENIDTGDIIKVRKFKIDPTKETAMSLERKSQAHLLELFLEVVPLFKEGKNIPRVPQDYGRYFTKDYYESLKKVDLEKDDAETIERKVRAFWFPPYDGAYVEVGEKRFTLVSKDIMKELERLYEFDLERKSLE
;
A
#
# COMPACT_ATOMS: atom_id res chain seq x y z
N MET A 1 -21.17 -17.37 -23.48
CA MET A 1 -21.69 -15.99 -23.32
C MET A 1 -23.07 -15.75 -23.94
N ARG A 2 -23.35 -16.04 -25.22
CA ARG A 2 -24.68 -15.81 -25.83
C ARG A 2 -25.82 -16.59 -25.17
N LEU A 3 -25.58 -17.87 -24.84
CA LEU A 3 -26.58 -18.70 -24.16
C LEU A 3 -26.94 -18.17 -22.76
N LYS A 4 -25.93 -17.82 -21.95
CA LYS A 4 -26.11 -17.14 -20.66
C LYS A 4 -26.98 -15.89 -20.80
N ARG A 5 -26.73 -15.09 -21.83
CA ARG A 5 -27.49 -13.86 -22.09
C ARG A 5 -28.98 -14.13 -22.34
N ILE A 6 -29.30 -15.14 -23.12
CA ILE A 6 -30.70 -15.53 -23.39
C ILE A 6 -31.36 -15.96 -22.09
N ILE A 7 -30.70 -16.82 -21.30
CA ILE A 7 -31.20 -17.27 -19.99
C ILE A 7 -31.45 -16.08 -19.06
N ASP A 8 -30.49 -15.16 -18.96
CA ASP A 8 -30.60 -13.97 -18.10
C ASP A 8 -31.80 -13.09 -18.48
N ILE A 9 -32.02 -12.84 -19.79
CA ILE A 9 -33.16 -12.04 -20.27
C ILE A 9 -34.48 -12.77 -19.98
N THR A 10 -34.57 -14.08 -20.27
CA THR A 10 -35.79 -14.87 -20.05
C THR A 10 -36.16 -14.85 -18.57
N ILE A 11 -35.21 -15.14 -17.68
CA ILE A 11 -35.43 -15.12 -16.23
C ILE A 11 -35.82 -13.71 -15.77
N ALA A 12 -35.10 -12.66 -16.20
CA ALA A 12 -35.41 -11.29 -15.80
C ALA A 12 -36.81 -10.85 -16.25
N THR A 13 -37.23 -11.24 -17.46
CA THR A 13 -38.55 -10.92 -18.01
C THR A 13 -39.66 -11.63 -17.23
N VAL A 14 -39.48 -12.92 -16.93
CA VAL A 14 -40.44 -13.69 -16.13
C VAL A 14 -40.55 -13.12 -14.72
N LEU A 15 -39.42 -12.80 -14.07
CA LEU A 15 -39.42 -12.19 -12.75
C LEU A 15 -40.09 -10.81 -12.76
N LEU A 16 -39.82 -9.97 -13.76
CA LEU A 16 -40.50 -8.67 -13.88
C LEU A 16 -42.00 -8.82 -14.06
N ALA A 17 -42.48 -9.78 -14.86
CA ALA A 17 -43.91 -10.04 -15.02
C ALA A 17 -44.54 -10.45 -13.68
N ILE A 18 -43.95 -11.43 -12.98
CA ILE A 18 -44.44 -11.95 -11.70
C ILE A 18 -44.43 -10.86 -10.62
N PHE A 19 -43.34 -10.10 -10.51
CA PHE A 19 -43.18 -9.10 -9.46
C PHE A 19 -43.80 -7.74 -9.82
N SER A 20 -44.32 -7.53 -11.03
CA SER A 20 -44.87 -6.23 -11.47
C SER A 20 -45.93 -5.63 -10.51
N PRO A 21 -46.84 -6.40 -9.87
CA PRO A 21 -47.77 -5.83 -8.90
C PRO A 21 -47.04 -5.36 -7.63
N ILE A 22 -46.03 -6.11 -7.18
CA ILE A 22 -45.21 -5.78 -6.02
C ILE A 22 -44.38 -4.52 -6.28
N PHE A 23 -43.85 -4.36 -7.49
CA PHE A 23 -43.16 -3.12 -7.89
C PHE A 23 -44.04 -1.89 -7.73
N LEU A 24 -45.31 -1.96 -8.19
CA LEU A 24 -46.25 -0.86 -8.07
C LEU A 24 -46.56 -0.52 -6.61
N ILE A 25 -46.81 -1.54 -5.78
CA ILE A 25 -47.06 -1.36 -4.35
C ILE A 25 -45.86 -0.70 -3.66
N ILE A 26 -44.64 -1.21 -3.89
CA ILE A 26 -43.42 -0.64 -3.30
C ILE A 26 -43.22 0.81 -3.76
N TRP A 27 -43.42 1.09 -5.05
CA TRP A 27 -43.30 2.43 -5.62
C TRP A 27 -44.26 3.42 -4.96
N LEU A 28 -45.53 3.03 -4.79
CA LEU A 28 -46.54 3.83 -4.10
C LEU A 28 -46.16 4.07 -2.63
N LEU A 29 -45.77 3.02 -1.90
CA LEU A 29 -45.36 3.13 -0.51
C LEU A 29 -44.21 4.12 -0.33
N ILE A 30 -43.21 4.11 -1.21
CA ILE A 30 -42.06 5.03 -1.10
C ILE A 30 -42.48 6.47 -1.31
N ILE A 31 -43.30 6.77 -2.32
CA ILE A 31 -43.72 8.16 -2.64
C ILE A 31 -44.67 8.71 -1.58
N LEU A 32 -45.56 7.86 -1.03
CA LEU A 32 -46.50 8.26 0.01
C LEU A 32 -45.84 8.46 1.38
N THR A 33 -44.71 7.79 1.64
CA THR A 33 -44.04 7.83 2.96
C THR A 33 -42.74 8.63 2.99
N SER A 34 -42.24 9.10 1.84
CA SER A 34 -40.99 9.86 1.75
C SER A 34 -40.94 10.79 0.55
N LYS A 35 -40.34 11.98 0.70
CA LYS A 35 -40.21 12.99 -0.37
C LYS A 35 -39.22 12.55 -1.46
N GLY A 36 -39.52 12.88 -2.73
CA GLY A 36 -38.69 12.63 -3.92
C GLY A 36 -39.01 11.31 -4.68
N PRO A 37 -38.20 10.91 -5.67
CA PRO A 37 -38.47 9.77 -6.55
C PRO A 37 -38.30 8.40 -5.88
N ALA A 38 -39.18 7.44 -6.22
CA ALA A 38 -39.10 6.07 -5.72
C ALA A 38 -37.91 5.25 -6.24
N ILE A 39 -37.36 5.61 -7.40
CA ILE A 39 -36.21 4.92 -8.00
C ILE A 39 -34.94 5.72 -7.72
N TYR A 40 -34.01 5.08 -7.03
CA TYR A 40 -32.64 5.53 -6.83
C TYR A 40 -31.75 5.07 -8.00
N LYS A 41 -30.86 5.96 -8.43
CA LYS A 41 -29.94 5.75 -9.55
C LYS A 41 -28.52 6.01 -9.07
N GLN A 42 -27.59 5.11 -9.40
CA GLN A 42 -26.18 5.28 -9.03
C GLN A 42 -25.25 4.77 -10.13
N GLU A 43 -24.14 5.48 -10.37
CA GLU A 43 -23.10 5.02 -11.28
C GLU A 43 -22.35 3.81 -10.68
N ARG A 44 -22.16 2.79 -11.52
CA ARG A 44 -21.44 1.55 -11.21
C ARG A 44 -20.51 1.19 -12.36
N ILE A 45 -19.53 0.35 -12.05
CA ILE A 45 -18.60 -0.21 -13.03
C ILE A 45 -19.01 -1.64 -13.34
N GLY A 46 -19.14 -1.92 -14.64
CA GLY A 46 -19.48 -3.24 -15.17
C GLY A 46 -18.35 -3.84 -16.01
N LEU A 47 -18.74 -4.69 -16.97
CA LEU A 47 -17.82 -5.44 -17.82
C LEU A 47 -16.78 -4.53 -18.50
N HIS A 48 -15.52 -4.92 -18.40
CA HIS A 48 -14.34 -4.22 -18.91
C HIS A 48 -14.24 -2.75 -18.45
N GLY A 49 -14.71 -2.46 -17.24
CA GLY A 49 -14.62 -1.12 -16.66
C GLY A 49 -15.69 -0.14 -17.17
N ARG A 50 -16.67 -0.59 -17.98
CA ARG A 50 -17.71 0.29 -18.52
C ARG A 50 -18.63 0.79 -17.42
N LYS A 51 -18.85 2.11 -17.39
CA LYS A 51 -19.80 2.76 -16.49
C LYS A 51 -21.24 2.45 -16.90
N PHE A 52 -22.11 2.19 -15.93
CA PHE A 52 -23.56 2.08 -16.13
C PHE A 52 -24.32 2.59 -14.91
N ILE A 53 -25.61 2.89 -15.09
CA ILE A 53 -26.48 3.32 -14.00
C ILE A 53 -27.26 2.12 -13.47
N ILE A 54 -27.07 1.81 -12.19
CA ILE A 54 -27.87 0.80 -11.49
C ILE A 54 -29.18 1.40 -10.98
N TYR A 55 -30.27 0.64 -11.08
CA TYR A 55 -31.58 1.02 -10.56
C TYR A 55 -31.90 0.29 -9.26
N LYS A 56 -32.37 1.02 -8.26
CA LYS A 56 -32.87 0.47 -6.99
C LYS A 56 -34.12 1.19 -6.55
N PHE A 57 -34.92 0.57 -5.69
CA PHE A 57 -35.90 1.35 -4.94
C PHE A 57 -35.17 2.19 -3.90
N ARG A 58 -35.64 3.42 -3.70
CA ARG A 58 -35.08 4.31 -2.70
C ARG A 58 -35.42 3.80 -1.30
N THR A 59 -34.38 3.64 -0.49
CA THR A 59 -34.48 3.15 0.89
C THR A 59 -34.06 4.19 1.93
N MET A 60 -33.51 5.32 1.47
CA MET A 60 -32.96 6.39 2.30
C MET A 60 -33.79 7.67 2.17
N LYS A 61 -33.73 8.52 3.19
CA LYS A 61 -34.32 9.87 3.17
C LYS A 61 -33.66 10.71 2.06
N GLU A 62 -34.43 11.62 1.47
CA GLU A 62 -33.93 12.54 0.44
C GLU A 62 -32.77 13.39 0.98
N GLY A 63 -31.68 13.52 0.21
CA GLY A 63 -30.50 14.27 0.61
C GLY A 63 -29.45 13.48 1.41
N ALA A 64 -29.78 12.31 1.96
CA ALA A 64 -28.82 11.46 2.69
C ALA A 64 -27.62 11.01 1.82
N GLU A 65 -27.80 10.97 0.51
CA GLU A 65 -26.73 10.68 -0.45
C GLU A 65 -25.62 11.74 -0.50
N LYS A 66 -25.93 13.01 -0.19
CA LYS A 66 -24.94 14.10 -0.10
C LYS A 66 -24.13 13.98 1.20
N GLU A 67 -24.78 13.61 2.29
CA GLU A 67 -24.12 13.39 3.60
C GLU A 67 -23.20 12.17 3.58
N THR A 68 -23.43 11.23 2.68
CA THR A 68 -22.72 9.94 2.62
C THR A 68 -21.80 9.82 1.42
N ALA A 69 -21.66 10.89 0.63
CA ALA A 69 -20.78 10.97 -0.55
C ALA A 69 -20.96 9.82 -1.55
N GLY A 70 -22.16 9.25 -1.65
CA GLY A 70 -22.43 8.10 -2.53
C GLY A 70 -21.75 6.79 -2.11
N LYS A 71 -21.23 6.70 -0.88
CA LYS A 71 -20.64 5.47 -0.32
C LYS A 71 -21.71 4.40 -0.06
N TYR A 72 -21.27 3.14 0.08
CA TYR A 72 -22.13 2.05 0.49
C TYR A 72 -22.48 2.20 1.98
N ILE A 73 -23.72 2.57 2.31
CA ILE A 73 -24.14 2.72 3.70
C ILE A 73 -24.80 1.43 4.21
N THR A 74 -24.19 0.83 5.22
CA THR A 74 -24.81 -0.19 6.05
C THR A 74 -24.96 0.36 7.47
N GLY A 75 -25.99 -0.06 8.21
CA GLY A 75 -26.09 0.16 9.66
C GLY A 75 -26.65 1.49 10.16
N ASN A 76 -26.59 2.61 9.42
CA ASN A 76 -27.15 3.87 9.94
C ASN A 76 -28.69 3.91 9.79
N GLU A 77 -29.38 3.44 10.83
CA GLU A 77 -30.85 3.39 10.88
C GLU A 77 -31.53 4.76 10.77
N GLU A 78 -30.82 5.84 11.09
CA GLU A 78 -31.37 7.21 11.12
C GLU A 78 -31.60 7.78 9.72
N VAL A 79 -30.82 7.35 8.72
CA VAL A 79 -30.95 7.77 7.32
C VAL A 79 -31.92 6.91 6.50
N LEU A 80 -32.35 5.75 7.02
CA LEU A 80 -33.32 4.87 6.34
C LEU A 80 -34.76 5.27 6.62
N THR A 81 -35.63 5.12 5.62
CA THR A 81 -37.09 5.21 5.84
C THR A 81 -37.60 3.89 6.44
N PRO A 82 -38.73 3.87 7.19
CA PRO A 82 -39.31 2.63 7.70
C PRO A 82 -39.59 1.60 6.59
N VAL A 83 -40.14 2.07 5.46
CA VAL A 83 -40.32 1.25 4.24
C VAL A 83 -38.96 0.78 3.71
N GLY A 84 -37.96 1.65 3.68
CA GLY A 84 -36.59 1.32 3.25
C GLY A 84 -35.93 0.22 4.09
N LYS A 85 -36.13 0.23 5.42
CA LYS A 85 -35.66 -0.83 6.32
C LYS A 85 -36.27 -2.19 5.94
N PHE A 86 -37.58 -2.21 5.68
CA PHE A 86 -38.27 -3.43 5.23
C PHE A 86 -37.75 -3.91 3.86
N LEU A 87 -37.59 -3.01 2.89
CA LEU A 87 -37.12 -3.38 1.55
C LEU A 87 -35.72 -3.99 1.57
N ARG A 88 -34.78 -3.40 2.32
CA ARG A 88 -33.40 -3.94 2.46
C ARG A 88 -33.37 -5.30 3.15
N ARG A 89 -34.24 -5.50 4.16
CA ARG A 89 -34.38 -6.78 4.88
C ARG A 89 -34.81 -7.94 3.99
N TRP A 90 -35.43 -7.67 2.85
CA TRP A 90 -35.85 -8.70 1.91
C TRP A 90 -35.19 -8.58 0.52
N ALA A 91 -34.24 -7.65 0.37
CA ALA A 91 -33.60 -7.23 -0.89
C ALA A 91 -34.60 -6.87 -1.99
N LEU A 92 -35.79 -6.46 -1.60
CA LEU A 92 -36.79 -5.97 -2.54
C LEU A 92 -36.32 -4.66 -3.18
N ASP A 93 -35.42 -3.93 -2.52
CA ASP A 93 -34.84 -2.70 -3.05
C ASP A 93 -33.97 -2.91 -4.30
N GLU A 94 -33.47 -4.13 -4.51
CA GLU A 94 -32.61 -4.45 -5.65
C GLU A 94 -33.39 -4.97 -6.87
N LEU A 95 -34.69 -5.24 -6.74
CA LEU A 95 -35.52 -5.74 -7.86
C LEU A 95 -35.46 -4.87 -9.13
N PRO A 96 -35.41 -3.53 -9.08
CA PRO A 96 -35.30 -2.71 -10.29
C PRO A 96 -34.05 -2.98 -11.14
N GLN A 97 -33.04 -3.65 -10.59
CA GLN A 97 -31.88 -4.10 -11.36
C GLN A 97 -32.23 -5.15 -12.43
N LEU A 98 -33.40 -5.79 -12.37
CA LEU A 98 -33.88 -6.66 -13.45
C LEU A 98 -33.98 -5.91 -14.79
N PHE A 99 -34.26 -4.59 -14.76
CA PHE A 99 -34.19 -3.74 -15.95
C PHE A 99 -32.75 -3.59 -16.46
N ASN A 100 -31.75 -3.51 -15.57
CA ASN A 100 -30.34 -3.52 -15.95
C ASN A 100 -29.93 -4.85 -16.59
N VAL A 101 -30.50 -5.96 -16.11
CA VAL A 101 -30.32 -7.27 -16.75
C VAL A 101 -30.93 -7.23 -18.15
N ILE A 102 -32.18 -6.84 -18.35
CA ILE A 102 -32.78 -6.76 -19.70
C ILE A 102 -31.99 -5.82 -20.63
N LYS A 103 -31.54 -4.66 -20.14
CA LYS A 103 -30.71 -3.72 -20.92
C LYS A 103 -29.34 -4.27 -21.29
N GLY A 104 -28.84 -5.25 -20.54
CA GLY A 104 -27.57 -5.91 -20.78
C GLY A 104 -26.39 -5.29 -20.04
N ASP A 105 -26.63 -4.36 -19.13
CA ASP A 105 -25.63 -3.80 -18.22
C ASP A 105 -25.22 -4.83 -17.14
N MET A 106 -26.18 -5.66 -16.73
CA MET A 106 -26.02 -6.69 -15.70
C MET A 106 -26.42 -8.09 -16.19
N SER A 107 -26.18 -9.08 -15.34
CA SER A 107 -26.54 -10.49 -15.47
C SER A 107 -27.35 -10.94 -14.25
N ILE A 108 -28.08 -12.08 -14.31
CA ILE A 108 -28.75 -12.62 -13.12
C ILE A 108 -27.69 -13.04 -12.09
N VAL A 109 -26.70 -13.81 -12.54
CA VAL A 109 -25.55 -14.24 -11.73
C VAL A 109 -24.27 -13.59 -12.23
N GLY A 110 -23.48 -13.04 -11.31
CA GLY A 110 -22.22 -12.37 -11.59
C GLY A 110 -21.59 -11.73 -10.35
N PRO A 111 -20.38 -11.14 -10.46
CA PRO A 111 -19.74 -10.37 -9.38
C PRO A 111 -20.60 -9.18 -8.93
N ARG A 112 -20.42 -8.71 -7.69
CA ARG A 112 -21.17 -7.53 -7.19
C ARG A 112 -20.85 -6.27 -8.02
N PRO A 113 -21.84 -5.44 -8.42
CA PRO A 113 -21.59 -4.17 -9.11
C PRO A 113 -20.69 -3.23 -8.29
N ALA A 114 -19.49 -2.92 -8.80
CA ALA A 114 -18.50 -2.10 -8.10
C ALA A 114 -18.79 -0.59 -8.22
N LEU A 115 -18.40 0.19 -7.21
CA LEU A 115 -18.38 1.66 -7.30
C LEU A 115 -17.13 2.14 -8.05
N PRO A 116 -17.19 3.27 -8.77
CA PRO A 116 -16.03 3.84 -9.46
C PRO A 116 -14.78 3.96 -8.56
N TYR A 117 -14.91 4.56 -7.37
CA TYR A 117 -13.79 4.73 -6.44
C TYR A 117 -13.19 3.41 -5.93
N GLN A 118 -13.97 2.32 -5.92
CA GLN A 118 -13.47 1.01 -5.52
C GLN A 118 -12.55 0.46 -6.62
N VAL A 119 -12.97 0.58 -7.87
CA VAL A 119 -12.22 0.09 -9.04
C VAL A 119 -10.90 0.82 -9.22
N GLU A 120 -10.85 2.12 -8.92
CA GLU A 120 -9.60 2.91 -8.93
C GLU A 120 -8.53 2.35 -7.99
N ARG A 121 -8.94 1.64 -6.94
CA ARG A 121 -8.04 1.03 -5.94
C ARG A 121 -7.76 -0.45 -6.21
N TYR A 122 -8.29 -1.03 -7.29
CA TYR A 122 -8.10 -2.46 -7.57
C TYR A 122 -6.70 -2.75 -8.09
N ASN A 123 -6.06 -3.76 -7.50
CA ASN A 123 -4.88 -4.40 -8.10
C ASN A 123 -5.29 -5.29 -9.29
N GLU A 124 -4.30 -5.83 -10.02
CA GLU A 124 -4.54 -6.66 -11.21
C GLU A 124 -5.46 -7.85 -10.94
N ARG A 125 -5.25 -8.57 -9.82
CA ARG A 125 -6.10 -9.70 -9.41
C ARG A 125 -7.54 -9.28 -9.17
N GLN A 126 -7.75 -8.17 -8.45
CA GLN A 126 -9.09 -7.66 -8.13
C GLN A 126 -9.83 -7.16 -9.38
N ARG A 127 -9.09 -6.67 -10.40
CA ARG A 127 -9.66 -6.25 -11.68
C ARG A 127 -10.26 -7.40 -12.49
N LYS A 128 -9.89 -8.66 -12.23
CA LYS A 128 -10.54 -9.85 -12.85
C LYS A 128 -12.05 -9.87 -12.65
N ARG A 129 -12.56 -9.27 -11.56
CA ARG A 129 -14.02 -9.11 -11.33
C ARG A 129 -14.74 -8.37 -12.45
N LEU A 130 -14.02 -7.53 -13.19
CA LEU A 130 -14.54 -6.74 -14.30
C LEU A 130 -14.49 -7.50 -15.64
N GLU A 131 -13.99 -8.73 -15.67
CA GLU A 131 -13.99 -9.59 -16.87
C GLU A 131 -15.35 -10.25 -17.12
N MET A 132 -16.28 -10.10 -16.18
CA MET A 132 -17.66 -10.55 -16.31
C MET A 132 -18.67 -9.45 -15.99
N LYS A 133 -19.88 -9.56 -16.55
CA LYS A 133 -20.96 -8.64 -16.20
C LYS A 133 -21.32 -8.80 -14.73
N PRO A 134 -21.55 -7.69 -14.01
CA PRO A 134 -21.97 -7.78 -12.62
C PRO A 134 -23.36 -8.43 -12.50
N GLY A 135 -23.56 -9.14 -11.40
CA GLY A 135 -24.75 -9.94 -11.11
C GLY A 135 -25.75 -9.26 -10.19
N LEU A 136 -27.02 -9.64 -10.34
CA LEU A 136 -28.05 -9.40 -9.32
C LEU A 136 -27.79 -10.25 -8.06
N THR A 137 -27.34 -11.48 -8.26
CA THR A 137 -26.80 -12.38 -7.22
C THR A 137 -25.41 -12.89 -7.63
N GLY A 138 -24.66 -13.48 -6.70
CA GLY A 138 -23.29 -13.93 -6.96
C GLY A 138 -22.77 -14.91 -5.92
N TRP A 139 -21.58 -15.46 -6.20
CA TRP A 139 -20.96 -16.50 -5.37
C TRP A 139 -20.65 -16.01 -3.94
N ALA A 140 -20.12 -14.79 -3.79
CA ALA A 140 -19.90 -14.17 -2.49
C ALA A 140 -21.21 -14.03 -1.68
N GLN A 141 -22.32 -13.72 -2.36
CA GLN A 141 -23.64 -13.53 -1.74
C GLN A 141 -24.22 -14.82 -1.18
N VAL A 142 -23.98 -15.97 -1.82
CA VAL A 142 -24.54 -17.25 -1.34
C VAL A 142 -23.64 -17.98 -0.32
N ASN A 143 -22.34 -17.64 -0.26
CA ASN A 143 -21.39 -18.31 0.63
C ASN A 143 -21.07 -17.58 1.94
N GLY A 144 -21.42 -16.30 2.07
CA GLY A 144 -21.22 -15.60 3.35
C GLY A 144 -21.76 -14.18 3.40
N ARG A 145 -21.92 -13.53 2.25
CA ARG A 145 -22.58 -12.22 2.11
C ARG A 145 -22.02 -11.18 3.08
N ASN A 146 -22.79 -10.81 4.10
CA ASN A 146 -22.43 -9.80 5.09
C ASN A 146 -21.40 -10.27 6.10
N LYS A 147 -21.24 -11.59 6.30
CA LYS A 147 -20.21 -12.18 7.18
C LYS A 147 -18.82 -12.14 6.56
N LEU A 148 -18.73 -11.94 5.25
CA LEU A 148 -17.47 -11.79 4.53
C LEU A 148 -17.01 -10.34 4.59
N THR A 149 -15.73 -10.14 4.88
CA THR A 149 -15.03 -8.87 4.71
C THR A 149 -14.96 -8.49 3.21
N TRP A 150 -14.69 -7.23 2.92
CA TRP A 150 -14.59 -6.78 1.52
C TRP A 150 -13.48 -7.50 0.71
N PRO A 151 -12.26 -7.72 1.24
CA PRO A 151 -11.24 -8.53 0.55
C PRO A 151 -11.70 -9.95 0.27
N GLU A 152 -12.35 -10.62 1.23
CA GLU A 152 -12.89 -11.96 1.01
C GLU A 152 -13.95 -11.94 -0.09
N ARG A 153 -14.91 -10.98 -0.06
CA ARG A 153 -15.93 -10.84 -1.13
C ARG A 153 -15.29 -10.69 -2.50
N ILE A 154 -14.19 -9.95 -2.60
CA ILE A 154 -13.44 -9.81 -3.85
C ILE A 154 -12.89 -11.17 -4.30
N GLU A 155 -12.24 -11.91 -3.43
CA GLU A 155 -11.69 -13.23 -3.76
C GLU A 155 -12.77 -14.23 -4.18
N TYR A 156 -13.93 -14.23 -3.51
CA TYR A 156 -15.09 -15.03 -3.94
C TYR A 156 -15.59 -14.64 -5.34
N ASP A 157 -15.64 -13.34 -5.64
CA ASP A 157 -16.03 -12.84 -6.96
C ASP A 157 -15.00 -13.19 -8.04
N VAL A 158 -13.69 -13.10 -7.73
CA VAL A 158 -12.60 -13.52 -8.64
C VAL A 158 -12.68 -15.02 -8.90
N TRP A 159 -12.83 -15.83 -7.86
CA TRP A 159 -13.00 -17.28 -7.98
C TRP A 159 -14.19 -17.64 -8.88
N TYR A 160 -15.31 -16.93 -8.73
CA TYR A 160 -16.48 -17.14 -9.59
C TYR A 160 -16.16 -16.86 -11.06
N VAL A 161 -15.44 -15.78 -11.37
CA VAL A 161 -15.03 -15.46 -12.75
C VAL A 161 -14.12 -16.55 -13.31
N GLU A 162 -13.16 -17.02 -12.53
CA GLU A 162 -12.19 -18.05 -12.94
C GLU A 162 -12.81 -19.44 -13.11
N ASN A 163 -13.88 -19.75 -12.36
CA ASN A 163 -14.53 -21.06 -12.33
C ASN A 163 -15.92 -21.04 -12.98
N TRP A 164 -16.21 -20.00 -13.76
CA TRP A 164 -17.56 -19.77 -14.27
C TRP A 164 -18.02 -20.94 -15.16
N SER A 165 -19.24 -21.41 -14.88
CA SER A 165 -19.98 -22.32 -15.75
C SER A 165 -21.47 -22.07 -15.63
N LEU A 166 -22.25 -22.48 -16.64
CA LEU A 166 -23.71 -22.40 -16.58
C LEU A 166 -24.30 -23.22 -15.42
N TRP A 167 -23.65 -24.33 -15.07
CA TRP A 167 -24.03 -25.14 -13.92
C TRP A 167 -23.79 -24.41 -12.60
N LEU A 168 -22.67 -23.68 -12.48
CA LEU A 168 -22.40 -22.84 -11.33
C LEU A 168 -23.42 -21.72 -11.17
N ASP A 169 -23.81 -21.06 -12.28
CA ASP A 169 -24.88 -20.05 -12.26
C ASP A 169 -26.20 -20.64 -11.75
N PHE A 170 -26.58 -21.82 -12.25
CA PHE A 170 -27.77 -22.53 -11.79
C PHE A 170 -27.71 -22.86 -10.29
N LYS A 171 -26.57 -23.36 -9.82
CA LYS A 171 -26.33 -23.62 -8.39
C LYS A 171 -26.47 -22.35 -7.55
N ILE A 172 -25.89 -21.23 -7.99
CA ILE A 172 -26.00 -19.94 -7.29
C ILE A 172 -27.44 -19.47 -7.24
N MET A 173 -28.21 -19.59 -8.32
CA MET A 173 -29.63 -19.21 -8.32
C MET A 173 -30.43 -20.03 -7.28
N LEU A 174 -30.22 -21.35 -7.22
CA LEU A 174 -30.86 -22.20 -6.21
C LEU A 174 -30.42 -21.85 -4.79
N MET A 175 -29.13 -21.59 -4.55
CA MET A 175 -28.60 -21.19 -3.25
C MET A 175 -29.05 -19.79 -2.83
N THR A 176 -29.43 -18.93 -3.77
CA THR A 176 -29.90 -17.58 -3.48
C THR A 176 -31.23 -17.61 -2.72
N ILE A 177 -32.15 -18.53 -3.04
CA ILE A 177 -33.47 -18.64 -2.40
C ILE A 177 -33.37 -18.82 -0.87
N PRO A 178 -32.71 -19.85 -0.32
CA PRO A 178 -32.57 -20.00 1.13
C PRO A 178 -31.68 -18.91 1.73
N ALA A 179 -30.71 -18.37 0.97
CA ALA A 179 -29.93 -17.23 1.43
C ALA A 179 -30.80 -15.98 1.64
N LEU A 180 -31.88 -15.80 0.86
CA LEU A 180 -32.87 -14.73 1.01
C LEU A 180 -33.73 -14.85 2.28
N LEU A 181 -33.93 -16.07 2.78
CA LEU A 181 -34.86 -16.37 3.88
C LEU A 181 -34.21 -16.44 5.26
N ARG A 182 -32.86 -16.47 5.35
CA ARG A 182 -32.14 -16.50 6.64
C ARG A 182 -32.23 -15.15 7.34
N LYS A 183 -32.41 -15.12 8.68
CA LYS A 183 -32.48 -13.86 9.47
C LYS A 183 -31.28 -12.93 9.27
N ASP A 184 -30.12 -13.49 8.92
CA ASP A 184 -28.89 -12.77 8.52
C ASP A 184 -29.05 -11.93 7.23
N PHE A 185 -30.24 -11.94 6.61
CA PHE A 185 -30.59 -11.03 5.54
C PHE A 185 -30.68 -9.57 6.00
N ALA A 186 -31.09 -9.37 7.26
CA ALA A 186 -31.21 -8.06 7.88
C ALA A 186 -29.88 -7.68 8.54
N PHE A 187 -29.41 -6.49 8.14
CA PHE A 187 -28.23 -5.80 8.65
C PHE A 187 -26.91 -6.51 8.33
N ALA A 188 -26.12 -5.84 7.50
CA ALA A 188 -24.71 -6.16 7.46
C ALA A 188 -24.16 -6.00 8.88
N GLN A 189 -23.34 -6.96 9.29
CA GLN A 189 -22.38 -6.72 10.35
C GLN A 189 -21.68 -5.41 9.97
N GLU A 190 -21.75 -4.45 10.88
CA GLU A 190 -21.16 -3.12 10.79
C GLU A 190 -20.02 -3.06 9.76
N ASP A 191 -20.30 -2.58 8.54
CA ASP A 191 -19.27 -1.80 7.88
C ASP A 191 -19.38 -0.45 8.58
N ILE A 192 -18.85 -0.36 9.81
CA ILE A 192 -18.30 0.92 10.27
C ILE A 192 -17.50 1.39 9.04
N ASP A 193 -17.84 2.58 8.53
CA ASP A 193 -17.28 3.16 7.30
C ASP A 193 -15.80 2.75 7.22
N LEU A 194 -15.36 2.02 6.20
CA LEU A 194 -14.01 1.44 6.23
C LEU A 194 -12.96 2.55 6.42
N ASP A 195 -13.26 3.78 5.97
CA ASP A 195 -12.47 4.97 6.28
C ASP A 195 -12.59 5.43 7.76
N HIS A 196 -13.73 5.22 8.43
CA HIS A 196 -13.96 5.45 9.85
C HIS A 196 -13.38 4.31 10.75
N ILE A 197 -13.47 3.02 10.38
CA ILE A 197 -12.70 1.93 11.04
C ILE A 197 -11.22 2.17 10.83
N ILE A 198 -10.75 2.50 9.64
CA ILE A 198 -9.32 2.79 9.42
C ILE A 198 -8.86 3.96 10.30
N ARG A 199 -9.72 4.95 10.53
CA ARG A 199 -9.44 6.07 11.45
C ARG A 199 -9.53 5.68 12.94
N CYS A 200 -10.35 4.70 13.31
CA CYS A 200 -10.59 4.29 14.71
C CYS A 200 -9.83 3.02 15.15
N ARG A 201 -9.44 2.15 14.21
CA ARG A 201 -8.60 0.97 14.41
C ARG A 201 -7.14 1.42 14.31
N THR A 202 -6.37 1.08 15.33
CA THR A 202 -4.92 1.29 15.35
C THR A 202 -4.31 0.65 14.11
N MET A 203 -3.65 1.46 13.28
CA MET A 203 -2.99 0.98 12.05
C MET A 203 -1.90 -0.01 12.45
N LYS A 204 -1.91 -1.21 11.88
CA LYS A 204 -0.93 -2.27 12.15
C LYS A 204 0.17 -2.30 11.11
N VAL A 205 1.42 -2.27 11.51
CA VAL A 205 2.56 -2.24 10.60
C VAL A 205 3.61 -3.28 10.95
N ILE A 206 4.31 -3.73 9.91
CA ILE A 206 5.63 -4.35 10.07
C ILE A 206 6.66 -3.29 9.72
N PHE A 207 7.59 -3.04 10.65
CA PHE A 207 8.63 -2.03 10.47
C PHE A 207 10.00 -2.69 10.30
N MET A 208 10.64 -2.45 9.17
CA MET A 208 11.94 -3.02 8.83
C MET A 208 12.97 -1.91 8.74
N GLY A 209 13.99 -1.94 9.59
CA GLY A 209 14.91 -0.82 9.71
C GLY A 209 16.35 -1.21 9.99
N LYS A 210 17.29 -0.41 9.49
CA LYS A 210 18.71 -0.52 9.83
C LYS A 210 19.01 0.12 11.19
N ASN A 211 20.09 -0.30 11.86
CA ASN A 211 20.60 0.34 13.08
C ASN A 211 21.18 1.73 12.77
N LYS A 212 20.28 2.69 12.57
CA LYS A 212 20.55 4.10 12.31
C LYS A 212 19.68 4.94 13.25
N LYS A 213 20.21 6.09 13.68
CA LYS A 213 19.47 7.03 14.55
C LYS A 213 18.11 7.43 13.95
N SER A 214 18.06 7.66 12.64
CA SER A 214 16.84 7.96 11.90
C SER A 214 15.81 6.83 11.96
N SER A 215 16.20 5.56 11.82
CA SER A 215 15.29 4.41 11.97
C SER A 215 14.70 4.30 13.37
N VAL A 216 15.51 4.55 14.41
CA VAL A 216 15.05 4.57 15.81
C VAL A 216 14.03 5.70 16.02
N VAL A 217 14.30 6.89 15.47
CA VAL A 217 13.37 8.02 15.56
C VAL A 217 12.09 7.75 14.76
N ALA A 218 12.19 7.17 13.56
CA ALA A 218 11.04 6.79 12.75
C ALA A 218 10.16 5.77 13.49
N PHE A 219 10.76 4.74 14.09
CA PHE A 219 10.06 3.78 14.94
C PHE A 219 9.34 4.46 16.12
N LYS A 220 10.02 5.33 16.87
CA LYS A 220 9.39 6.10 17.95
C LYS A 220 8.21 6.92 17.46
N LYS A 221 8.34 7.51 16.27
CA LYS A 221 7.27 8.32 15.65
C LYS A 221 6.06 7.48 15.24
N LEU A 222 6.22 6.21 14.88
CA LEU A 222 5.08 5.30 14.70
C LEU A 222 4.31 5.14 16.00
N LEU A 223 5.01 4.91 17.11
CA LEU A 223 4.39 4.76 18.43
C LEU A 223 3.71 6.07 18.88
N ASP A 224 4.36 7.22 18.68
CA ASP A 224 3.77 8.55 18.96
C ASP A 224 2.49 8.78 18.15
N MET A 225 2.43 8.23 16.93
CA MET A 225 1.25 8.29 16.06
C MET A 225 0.19 7.25 16.44
N ASN A 226 0.32 6.50 17.53
CA ASN A 226 -0.58 5.40 17.89
C ASN A 226 -0.75 4.39 16.73
N ILE A 227 0.37 3.98 16.15
CA ILE A 227 0.46 2.92 15.14
C ILE A 227 1.00 1.67 15.86
N ASP A 228 0.31 0.55 15.69
CA ASP A 228 0.69 -0.76 16.25
C ASP A 228 1.80 -1.36 15.38
N VAL A 229 3.02 -1.40 15.90
CA VAL A 229 4.13 -2.11 15.25
C VAL A 229 4.06 -3.57 15.65
N SER A 230 3.38 -4.38 14.84
CA SER A 230 3.12 -5.79 15.15
C SER A 230 4.38 -6.67 15.05
N LEU A 231 5.33 -6.27 14.21
CA LEU A 231 6.64 -6.91 14.08
C LEU A 231 7.68 -5.87 13.66
N ALA A 232 8.85 -5.90 14.28
CA ALA A 232 10.01 -5.16 13.85
C ALA A 232 11.09 -6.10 13.30
N VAL A 233 11.79 -5.67 12.26
CA VAL A 233 12.93 -6.40 11.68
C VAL A 233 14.15 -5.50 11.77
N ALA A 234 15.15 -5.92 12.57
CA ALA A 234 16.33 -5.11 12.87
C ALA A 234 17.57 -5.99 13.08
N GLN A 235 18.76 -5.38 13.00
CA GLN A 235 20.01 -6.05 13.35
C GLN A 235 20.20 -6.07 14.87
N LYS A 236 20.63 -7.21 15.43
CA LYS A 236 21.17 -7.27 16.80
C LYS A 236 22.49 -6.49 16.78
N ASP A 237 22.60 -5.46 17.61
CA ASP A 237 23.86 -4.74 17.78
C ASP A 237 24.76 -5.56 18.72
N THR A 238 25.93 -5.98 18.25
CA THR A 238 26.89 -6.76 19.06
C THR A 238 27.85 -5.86 19.83
N ASN A 239 27.81 -4.54 19.62
CA ASN A 239 28.64 -3.59 20.35
C ASN A 239 27.92 -3.08 21.60
N GLU A 240 28.40 -3.47 22.79
CA GLU A 240 27.84 -3.05 24.09
C GLU A 240 27.84 -1.51 24.32
N ILE A 241 28.60 -0.76 23.51
CA ILE A 241 28.77 0.69 23.63
C ILE A 241 27.55 1.46 23.07
N SER A 242 26.77 0.88 22.14
CA SER A 242 25.62 1.54 21.52
C SER A 242 24.29 1.01 22.03
N LYS A 243 23.92 1.35 23.28
CA LYS A 243 22.59 1.06 23.89
C LYS A 243 21.40 1.82 23.28
N HIS A 244 21.50 2.19 22.00
CA HIS A 244 20.55 3.04 21.28
C HIS A 244 20.24 2.49 19.88
N SER A 245 20.32 1.17 19.69
CA SER A 245 19.96 0.52 18.43
C SER A 245 18.43 0.46 18.24
N LEU A 246 17.98 0.14 17.02
CA LEU A 246 16.55 -0.10 16.77
C LEU A 246 16.07 -1.34 17.53
N TRP A 247 16.92 -2.36 17.60
CA TRP A 247 16.65 -3.58 18.36
C TRP A 247 16.36 -3.27 19.83
N ASP A 248 17.25 -2.53 20.50
CA ASP A 248 17.11 -2.20 21.92
C ASP A 248 15.86 -1.38 22.20
N GLU A 249 15.52 -0.45 21.31
CA GLU A 249 14.31 0.36 21.47
C GLU A 249 13.04 -0.47 21.28
N CYS A 250 13.02 -1.43 20.34
CA CYS A 250 11.89 -2.36 20.19
C CYS A 250 11.71 -3.21 21.45
N VAL A 251 12.80 -3.82 21.96
CA VAL A 251 12.78 -4.62 23.20
C VAL A 251 12.29 -3.79 24.39
N LYS A 252 12.81 -2.57 24.54
CA LYS A 252 12.41 -1.63 25.60
C LYS A 252 10.91 -1.28 25.55
N LYS A 253 10.33 -1.24 24.36
CA LYS A 253 8.90 -0.94 24.13
C LYS A 253 8.02 -2.19 24.13
N GLY A 254 8.59 -3.39 24.32
CA GLY A 254 7.86 -4.65 24.30
C GLY A 254 7.36 -5.05 22.91
N ILE A 255 7.97 -4.52 21.84
CA ILE A 255 7.65 -4.87 20.46
C ILE A 255 8.45 -6.11 20.04
N ASN A 256 7.78 -7.08 19.43
CA ASN A 256 8.44 -8.26 18.89
C ASN A 256 9.44 -7.83 17.79
N VAL A 257 10.71 -8.16 17.97
CA VAL A 257 11.78 -7.82 17.03
C VAL A 257 12.58 -9.07 16.66
N ILE A 258 12.81 -9.25 15.37
CA ILE A 258 13.53 -10.38 14.80
C ILE A 258 14.63 -9.91 13.85
N THR A 259 15.61 -10.79 13.59
CA THR A 259 16.67 -10.53 12.61
C THR A 259 16.17 -10.77 11.19
N SER A 260 16.97 -10.38 10.19
CA SER A 260 16.66 -10.68 8.80
C SER A 260 16.72 -12.17 8.48
N GLU A 261 17.49 -12.95 9.22
CA GLU A 261 17.65 -14.40 9.09
C GLU A 261 16.45 -15.12 9.72
N GLU A 262 16.03 -14.69 10.91
CA GLU A 262 14.82 -15.19 11.58
C GLU A 262 13.57 -14.89 10.72
N LEU A 263 13.51 -13.74 10.05
CA LEU A 263 12.42 -13.44 9.10
C LEU A 263 12.41 -14.39 7.89
N GLU A 264 13.58 -14.70 7.33
CA GLU A 264 13.69 -15.64 6.21
C GLU A 264 13.20 -17.03 6.62
N GLU A 265 13.60 -17.51 7.80
CA GLU A 265 13.13 -18.78 8.37
C GLU A 265 11.60 -18.79 8.58
N MET A 266 11.03 -17.70 9.12
CA MET A 266 9.58 -17.56 9.29
C MET A 266 8.82 -17.55 7.96
N ILE A 267 9.43 -17.02 6.89
CA ILE A 267 8.84 -17.05 5.55
C ILE A 267 8.86 -18.49 5.01
N GLU A 268 9.98 -19.18 5.14
CA GLU A 268 10.16 -20.56 4.67
C GLU A 268 9.21 -21.55 5.38
N ASN A 269 9.06 -21.40 6.69
CA ASN A 269 8.15 -22.24 7.50
C ASN A 269 6.67 -21.84 7.36
N GLY A 270 6.38 -20.70 6.72
CA GLY A 270 5.02 -20.18 6.56
C GLY A 270 4.45 -19.48 7.81
N ASP A 271 5.23 -19.35 8.89
CA ASP A 271 4.86 -18.69 10.15
C ASP A 271 4.51 -17.21 9.95
N ILE A 272 5.09 -16.57 8.94
CA ILE A 272 4.78 -15.17 8.60
C ILE A 272 3.29 -14.95 8.30
N ASN A 273 2.56 -15.99 7.86
CA ASN A 273 1.12 -15.93 7.59
C ASN A 273 0.26 -15.86 8.87
N SER A 274 0.86 -16.08 10.04
CA SER A 274 0.18 -15.85 11.33
C SER A 274 -0.08 -14.36 11.59
N TYR A 275 0.69 -13.47 10.98
CA TYR A 275 0.49 -12.02 11.05
C TYR A 275 -0.68 -11.59 10.15
N LYS A 276 -1.88 -11.66 10.70
CA LYS A 276 -3.12 -11.24 10.03
C LYS A 276 -3.38 -9.75 10.19
N ASP A 277 -4.10 -9.19 9.23
CA ASP A 277 -4.54 -7.80 9.22
C ASP A 277 -3.41 -6.76 9.35
N ILE A 278 -2.27 -7.02 8.69
CA ILE A 278 -1.23 -6.00 8.55
C ILE A 278 -1.71 -4.95 7.55
N ASP A 279 -1.58 -3.69 7.93
CA ASP A 279 -2.04 -2.58 7.11
C ASP A 279 -0.98 -2.13 6.13
N LEU A 280 0.25 -1.95 6.61
CA LEU A 280 1.37 -1.42 5.82
C LEU A 280 2.68 -2.09 6.26
N ILE A 281 3.51 -2.48 5.31
CA ILE A 281 4.90 -2.83 5.58
C ILE A 281 5.76 -1.62 5.24
N ILE A 282 6.61 -1.20 6.18
CA ILE A 282 7.49 -0.06 6.02
C ILE A 282 8.94 -0.53 6.06
N SER A 283 9.61 -0.43 4.92
CA SER A 283 11.07 -0.52 4.83
C SER A 283 11.68 0.86 4.99
N PHE A 284 12.49 1.04 6.03
CA PHE A 284 13.25 2.25 6.27
C PHE A 284 14.75 1.90 6.27
N LEU A 285 15.38 2.01 5.09
CA LEU A 285 16.77 1.62 4.86
C LEU A 285 17.07 0.13 5.08
N TYR A 286 16.07 -0.73 4.90
CA TYR A 286 16.27 -2.17 4.94
C TYR A 286 17.15 -2.63 3.75
N TRP A 287 18.11 -3.51 4.01
CA TRP A 287 19.20 -3.83 3.07
C TRP A 287 19.02 -5.15 2.32
N LYS A 288 18.00 -5.96 2.66
CA LYS A 288 17.66 -7.17 1.91
C LYS A 288 16.49 -6.90 0.98
N ARG A 289 16.40 -7.67 -0.10
CA ARG A 289 15.29 -7.62 -1.05
C ARG A 289 14.03 -8.21 -0.41
N ILE A 290 12.94 -7.45 -0.44
CA ILE A 290 11.62 -7.89 0.04
C ILE A 290 10.95 -8.67 -1.09
N ARG A 291 10.42 -9.86 -0.78
CA ARG A 291 9.82 -10.79 -1.76
C ARG A 291 8.51 -11.36 -1.23
N ASN A 292 7.83 -12.16 -2.05
CA ASN A 292 6.67 -12.95 -1.62
C ASN A 292 7.04 -13.90 -0.48
N PRO A 293 6.15 -14.12 0.50
CA PRO A 293 4.78 -13.59 0.61
C PRO A 293 4.69 -12.18 1.21
N LEU A 294 5.79 -11.61 1.71
CA LEU A 294 5.82 -10.36 2.47
C LEU A 294 5.27 -9.16 1.65
N LEU A 295 5.58 -9.08 0.35
CA LEU A 295 5.08 -8.02 -0.54
C LEU A 295 3.55 -7.85 -0.52
N TYR A 296 2.82 -8.95 -0.36
CA TYR A 296 1.36 -8.99 -0.45
C TYR A 296 0.68 -9.24 0.91
N LEU A 297 1.46 -9.35 1.99
CA LEU A 297 0.93 -9.57 3.34
C LEU A 297 0.11 -8.38 3.84
N ALA A 298 0.55 -7.16 3.51
CA ALA A 298 -0.08 -5.92 3.97
C ALA A 298 -1.14 -5.39 2.99
N ARG A 299 -2.31 -4.98 3.49
CA ARG A 299 -3.43 -4.54 2.62
C ARG A 299 -3.15 -3.27 1.83
N LEU A 300 -2.39 -2.33 2.39
CA LEU A 300 -2.01 -1.06 1.75
C LEU A 300 -0.69 -1.19 1.00
N GLY A 301 -0.06 -2.37 1.04
CA GLY A 301 1.19 -2.71 0.36
C GLY A 301 2.43 -2.57 1.22
N CYS A 302 3.58 -2.62 0.54
CA CYS A 302 4.90 -2.42 1.11
C CYS A 302 5.50 -1.15 0.52
N ILE A 303 6.07 -0.28 1.37
CA ILE A 303 6.76 0.95 0.95
C ILE A 303 8.22 0.95 1.42
N ASN A 304 9.09 1.57 0.64
CA ASN A 304 10.50 1.71 0.96
C ASN A 304 10.93 3.18 0.93
N PHE A 305 11.62 3.60 1.98
CA PHE A 305 12.30 4.89 2.08
C PHE A 305 13.74 4.73 1.58
N HIS A 306 13.99 5.23 0.37
CA HIS A 306 15.22 5.05 -0.37
C HIS A 306 16.12 6.30 -0.30
N PRO A 307 17.42 6.15 0.04
CA PRO A 307 18.36 7.26 0.23
C PRO A 307 18.86 7.93 -1.08
N ALA A 308 18.09 7.87 -2.17
CA ALA A 308 18.45 8.48 -3.45
C ALA A 308 17.20 9.00 -4.18
N PRO A 309 17.35 9.94 -5.13
CA PRO A 309 16.22 10.40 -5.94
C PRO A 309 15.91 9.39 -7.04
N LEU A 310 14.80 8.67 -6.89
CA LEU A 310 14.27 7.77 -7.93
C LEU A 310 13.55 8.55 -9.03
N PRO A 311 13.53 8.05 -10.29
CA PRO A 311 14.16 6.80 -10.76
C PRO A 311 15.67 6.93 -11.06
N GLU A 312 16.23 8.13 -10.96
CA GLU A 312 17.57 8.50 -11.45
C GLU A 312 18.68 7.60 -10.89
N PHE A 313 18.68 7.35 -9.58
CA PHE A 313 19.69 6.54 -8.90
C PHE A 313 19.08 5.34 -8.16
N ARG A 314 19.32 4.13 -8.67
CA ARG A 314 18.87 2.87 -8.08
C ARG A 314 20.05 2.07 -7.52
N GLY A 315 19.77 1.18 -6.57
CA GLY A 315 20.78 0.26 -6.04
C GLY A 315 21.87 0.95 -5.23
N LEU A 316 23.13 0.57 -5.47
CA LEU A 316 24.27 0.92 -4.62
C LEU A 316 25.09 2.10 -5.16
N GLY A 317 25.75 2.81 -4.24
CA GLY A 317 26.78 3.79 -4.59
C GLY A 317 26.28 5.16 -5.07
N GLY A 318 24.98 5.46 -4.92
CA GLY A 318 24.39 6.73 -5.37
C GLY A 318 25.15 7.96 -4.88
N TYR A 319 25.48 8.03 -3.58
CA TYR A 319 26.24 9.15 -3.01
C TYR A 319 27.62 9.33 -3.65
N ASN A 320 28.33 8.23 -3.89
CA ASN A 320 29.66 8.24 -4.48
C ASN A 320 29.58 8.80 -5.91
N ILE A 321 28.62 8.30 -6.70
CA ILE A 321 28.42 8.77 -8.07
C ILE A 321 28.04 10.26 -8.10
N ALA A 322 27.19 10.71 -7.17
CA ALA A 322 26.83 12.13 -7.08
C ALA A 322 28.06 13.03 -6.93
N ILE A 323 29.01 12.61 -6.08
CA ILE A 323 30.24 13.35 -5.82
C ILE A 323 31.20 13.27 -7.03
N LEU A 324 31.36 12.08 -7.61
CA LEU A 324 32.20 11.87 -8.80
C LEU A 324 31.71 12.69 -10.00
N GLU A 325 30.40 12.76 -10.20
CA GLU A 325 29.76 13.54 -11.27
C GLU A 325 29.59 15.02 -10.93
N ASN A 326 30.07 15.46 -9.77
CA ASN A 326 30.06 16.86 -9.35
C ASN A 326 28.65 17.48 -9.31
N LEU A 327 27.66 16.71 -8.85
CA LEU A 327 26.28 17.17 -8.77
C LEU A 327 26.11 18.25 -7.69
N ASP A 328 25.31 19.27 -7.98
CA ASP A 328 24.95 20.34 -7.06
C ASP A 328 23.63 20.06 -6.29
N TYR A 329 23.04 18.88 -6.51
CA TYR A 329 21.87 18.40 -5.80
C TYR A 329 21.99 16.91 -5.43
N TRP A 330 21.18 16.54 -4.45
CA TRP A 330 20.85 15.14 -4.17
C TRP A 330 19.36 15.01 -3.88
N GLY A 331 18.92 13.81 -3.48
CA GLY A 331 17.55 13.61 -3.03
C GLY A 331 17.33 12.29 -2.34
N VAL A 332 16.13 12.15 -1.81
CA VAL A 332 15.61 10.94 -1.17
C VAL A 332 14.22 10.67 -1.70
N SER A 333 13.77 9.42 -1.63
CA SER A 333 12.48 9.05 -2.18
C SER A 333 11.75 8.03 -1.31
N VAL A 334 10.44 7.95 -1.54
CA VAL A 334 9.58 6.88 -1.02
C VAL A 334 8.79 6.30 -2.16
N HIS A 335 8.76 4.99 -2.25
CA HIS A 335 8.11 4.26 -3.34
C HIS A 335 7.47 2.98 -2.82
N PHE A 336 6.51 2.44 -3.57
CA PHE A 336 6.00 1.10 -3.36
C PHE A 336 7.07 0.07 -3.73
N VAL A 337 7.12 -1.03 -3.00
CA VAL A 337 8.00 -2.16 -3.29
C VAL A 337 7.27 -3.14 -4.20
N ASP A 338 7.93 -3.53 -5.29
CA ASP A 338 7.51 -4.62 -6.16
C ASP A 338 8.54 -5.76 -6.09
N GLU A 339 8.48 -6.72 -7.01
CA GLU A 339 9.43 -7.83 -7.01
C GLU A 339 10.87 -7.38 -7.32
N ASN A 340 11.06 -6.26 -8.01
CA ASN A 340 12.35 -5.76 -8.47
C ASN A 340 12.91 -4.68 -7.51
N ILE A 341 14.21 -4.40 -7.61
CA ILE A 341 14.88 -3.47 -6.68
C ILE A 341 14.64 -2.04 -7.16
N ASP A 342 14.01 -1.22 -6.31
CA ASP A 342 13.82 0.22 -6.51
C ASP A 342 13.01 0.62 -7.76
N THR A 343 12.09 -0.24 -8.25
CA THR A 343 11.29 0.03 -9.47
C THR A 343 9.83 0.36 -9.25
N GLY A 344 9.25 0.02 -8.10
CA GLY A 344 7.82 0.22 -7.87
C GLY A 344 7.41 1.70 -7.83
N ASP A 345 6.11 1.96 -7.96
CA ASP A 345 5.56 3.31 -8.13
C ASP A 345 6.07 4.28 -7.06
N ILE A 346 6.55 5.44 -7.50
CA ILE A 346 7.01 6.53 -6.64
C ILE A 346 5.81 7.18 -5.97
N ILE A 347 5.91 7.35 -4.64
CA ILE A 347 4.98 8.14 -3.84
C ILE A 347 5.43 9.59 -3.82
N LYS A 348 6.72 9.82 -3.53
CA LYS A 348 7.32 11.17 -3.45
C LYS A 348 8.83 11.13 -3.57
N VAL A 349 9.40 12.16 -4.19
CA VAL A 349 10.84 12.43 -4.24
C VAL A 349 11.08 13.81 -3.64
N ARG A 350 12.07 13.93 -2.74
CA ARG A 350 12.55 15.22 -2.23
C ARG A 350 13.99 15.43 -2.68
N LYS A 351 14.20 16.41 -3.55
CA LYS A 351 15.53 16.89 -3.95
C LYS A 351 15.97 18.05 -3.05
N PHE A 352 17.26 18.16 -2.78
CA PHE A 352 17.88 19.22 -1.98
C PHE A 352 19.26 19.58 -2.54
N LYS A 353 19.71 20.81 -2.27
CA LYS A 353 21.02 21.29 -2.74
C LYS A 353 22.15 20.72 -1.90
N ILE A 354 23.28 20.45 -2.53
CA ILE A 354 24.51 19.98 -1.90
C ILE A 354 25.69 20.84 -2.36
N ASP A 355 26.80 20.84 -1.61
CA ASP A 355 28.01 21.57 -1.99
C ASP A 355 28.97 20.61 -2.73
N PRO A 356 29.01 20.61 -4.08
CA PRO A 356 29.77 19.62 -4.85
C PRO A 356 31.26 19.60 -4.52
N THR A 357 31.81 20.69 -3.97
CA THR A 357 33.23 20.81 -3.65
C THR A 357 33.57 20.38 -2.22
N LYS A 358 32.58 20.10 -1.36
CA LYS A 358 32.81 19.76 0.05
C LYS A 358 32.18 18.46 0.51
N GLU A 359 31.13 18.01 -0.17
CA GLU A 359 30.43 16.80 0.27
C GLU A 359 31.31 15.56 0.17
N THR A 360 31.28 14.76 1.22
CA THR A 360 31.78 13.39 1.27
C THR A 360 30.59 12.43 1.24
N ALA A 361 30.82 11.16 0.92
CA ALA A 361 29.73 10.17 1.00
C ALA A 361 29.14 10.09 2.42
N MET A 362 29.96 10.25 3.45
CA MET A 362 29.51 10.30 4.84
C MET A 362 28.66 11.54 5.15
N SER A 363 29.07 12.75 4.72
CA SER A 363 28.29 13.97 4.98
C SER A 363 26.96 13.94 4.23
N LEU A 364 26.97 13.46 2.98
CA LEU A 364 25.78 13.34 2.16
C LEU A 364 24.80 12.29 2.70
N GLU A 365 25.30 11.18 3.24
CA GLU A 365 24.47 10.19 3.93
C GLU A 365 23.80 10.80 5.16
N ARG A 366 24.55 11.52 6.01
CA ARG A 366 24.01 12.21 7.19
C ARG A 366 22.90 13.21 6.82
N LYS A 367 23.10 14.01 5.76
CA LYS A 367 22.06 14.93 5.25
C LYS A 367 20.83 14.19 4.75
N SER A 368 21.03 13.09 4.02
CA SER A 368 19.95 12.26 3.50
C SER A 368 19.11 11.63 4.61
N GLN A 369 19.73 11.24 5.75
CA GLN A 369 18.99 10.71 6.90
C GLN A 369 17.96 11.69 7.46
N ALA A 370 18.28 12.99 7.52
CA ALA A 370 17.34 14.01 7.99
C ALA A 370 16.15 14.14 7.04
N HIS A 371 16.42 14.22 5.73
CA HIS A 371 15.37 14.32 4.72
C HIS A 371 14.50 13.04 4.60
N LEU A 372 15.08 11.85 4.80
CA LEU A 372 14.32 10.61 4.88
C LEU A 372 13.32 10.62 6.03
N LEU A 373 13.75 11.08 7.21
CA LEU A 373 12.88 11.17 8.37
C LEU A 373 11.75 12.18 8.15
N GLU A 374 12.06 13.35 7.59
CA GLU A 374 11.03 14.32 7.20
C GLU A 374 10.05 13.72 6.18
N LEU A 375 10.53 12.96 5.18
CA LEU A 375 9.68 12.33 4.18
C LEU A 375 8.78 11.25 4.83
N PHE A 376 9.31 10.51 5.78
CA PHE A 376 8.57 9.55 6.59
C PHE A 376 7.43 10.21 7.36
N LEU A 377 7.71 11.32 8.04
CA LEU A 377 6.72 12.09 8.79
C LEU A 377 5.64 12.71 7.90
N GLU A 378 5.93 12.98 6.63
CA GLU A 378 4.92 13.44 5.69
C GLU A 378 4.05 12.32 5.13
N VAL A 379 4.64 11.15 4.85
CA VAL A 379 3.99 10.09 4.06
C VAL A 379 3.21 9.11 4.93
N VAL A 380 3.77 8.67 6.07
CA VAL A 380 3.13 7.67 6.92
C VAL A 380 1.75 8.13 7.44
N PRO A 381 1.55 9.40 7.85
CA PRO A 381 0.23 9.88 8.24
C PRO A 381 -0.82 9.79 7.13
N LEU A 382 -0.43 9.90 5.85
CA LEU A 382 -1.37 9.79 4.73
C LEU A 382 -2.02 8.40 4.68
N PHE A 383 -1.26 7.34 4.95
CA PHE A 383 -1.77 5.97 5.05
C PHE A 383 -2.74 5.84 6.23
N LYS A 384 -2.35 6.36 7.40
CA LYS A 384 -3.20 6.34 8.61
C LYS A 384 -4.53 7.09 8.40
N GLU A 385 -4.51 8.21 7.70
CA GLU A 385 -5.69 9.03 7.42
C GLU A 385 -6.57 8.50 6.29
N GLY A 386 -6.14 7.42 5.61
CA GLY A 386 -6.83 6.86 4.44
C GLY A 386 -6.84 7.80 3.24
N LYS A 387 -5.84 8.69 3.13
CA LYS A 387 -5.70 9.60 1.98
C LYS A 387 -5.27 8.83 0.74
N ASN A 388 -5.57 9.40 -0.43
CA ASN A 388 -5.09 8.83 -1.68
C ASN A 388 -3.56 8.96 -1.76
N ILE A 389 -2.87 7.85 -2.00
CA ILE A 389 -1.41 7.81 -2.07
C ILE A 389 -1.01 7.92 -3.55
N PRO A 390 -0.20 8.91 -3.95
CA PRO A 390 0.30 9.01 -5.30
C PRO A 390 1.01 7.74 -5.75
N ARG A 391 0.81 7.38 -7.01
CA ARG A 391 1.48 6.27 -7.68
C ARG A 391 1.99 6.76 -9.02
N VAL A 392 3.26 7.13 -9.06
CA VAL A 392 3.92 7.59 -10.29
C VAL A 392 4.82 6.44 -10.78
N PRO A 393 4.48 5.78 -11.90
CA PRO A 393 5.33 4.75 -12.48
C PRO A 393 6.74 5.28 -12.73
N GLN A 394 7.73 4.41 -12.58
CA GLN A 394 9.11 4.77 -12.85
C GLN A 394 9.51 4.48 -14.30
N ASP A 395 10.23 5.42 -14.90
CA ASP A 395 10.90 5.22 -16.19
C ASP A 395 12.27 4.55 -16.01
N TYR A 396 13.20 4.73 -16.96
CA TYR A 396 14.55 4.17 -16.88
C TYR A 396 15.37 4.80 -15.74
N GLY A 397 16.07 3.97 -14.98
CA GLY A 397 16.94 4.38 -13.87
C GLY A 397 18.35 3.85 -14.02
N ARG A 398 19.34 4.49 -13.38
CA ARG A 398 20.75 4.09 -13.47
C ARG A 398 21.05 3.00 -12.44
N TYR A 399 21.67 1.92 -12.89
CA TYR A 399 22.22 0.87 -12.02
C TYR A 399 23.71 0.73 -12.24
N PHE A 400 24.43 0.50 -11.15
CA PHE A 400 25.86 0.23 -11.17
C PHE A 400 26.13 -1.17 -10.62
N THR A 401 26.99 -1.93 -11.30
CA THR A 401 27.44 -3.22 -10.79
C THR A 401 28.39 -3.02 -9.62
N LYS A 402 28.49 -4.01 -8.74
CA LYS A 402 29.44 -3.98 -7.61
C LYS A 402 30.89 -3.83 -8.10
N ASP A 403 31.25 -4.54 -9.18
CA ASP A 403 32.61 -4.48 -9.75
C ASP A 403 32.92 -3.10 -10.31
N TYR A 404 31.96 -2.48 -11.00
CA TYR A 404 32.12 -1.11 -11.46
C TYR A 404 32.29 -0.15 -10.28
N TYR A 405 31.44 -0.25 -9.26
CA TYR A 405 31.56 0.56 -8.04
C TYR A 405 32.92 0.42 -7.35
N GLU A 406 33.44 -0.80 -7.19
CA GLU A 406 34.75 -1.03 -6.57
C GLU A 406 35.89 -0.50 -7.44
N SER A 407 35.77 -0.58 -8.77
CA SER A 407 36.78 -0.04 -9.69
C SER A 407 36.95 1.48 -9.57
N LEU A 408 35.89 2.20 -9.17
CA LEU A 408 35.92 3.66 -8.99
C LEU A 408 36.79 4.11 -7.80
N LYS A 409 37.10 3.21 -6.85
CA LYS A 409 37.95 3.51 -5.68
C LYS A 409 39.42 3.67 -6.05
N LYS A 410 39.87 3.02 -7.13
CA LYS A 410 41.28 3.06 -7.55
C LYS A 410 41.58 4.41 -8.20
N VAL A 411 42.61 5.07 -7.69
CA VAL A 411 43.20 6.26 -8.29
C VAL A 411 44.27 5.84 -9.28
N ASP A 412 44.16 6.36 -10.49
CA ASP A 412 45.14 6.19 -11.56
C ASP A 412 45.93 7.50 -11.69
N LEU A 413 47.16 7.52 -11.17
CA LEU A 413 47.99 8.72 -11.13
C LEU A 413 48.41 9.23 -12.52
N GLU A 414 48.26 8.41 -13.57
CA GLU A 414 48.56 8.82 -14.94
C GLU A 414 47.35 9.47 -15.64
N LYS A 415 46.13 9.14 -15.21
CA LYS A 415 44.88 9.57 -15.87
C LYS A 415 44.04 10.53 -15.04
N ASP A 416 44.04 10.39 -13.74
CA ASP A 416 43.24 11.22 -12.85
C ASP A 416 43.97 12.53 -12.54
N ASP A 417 43.36 13.66 -12.90
CA ASP A 417 43.83 14.96 -12.48
C ASP A 417 43.57 15.22 -10.98
N ALA A 418 44.16 16.29 -10.44
CA ALA A 418 44.05 16.62 -9.03
C ALA A 418 42.59 16.76 -8.55
N GLU A 419 41.70 17.31 -9.38
CA GLU A 419 40.27 17.48 -9.07
C GLU A 419 39.53 16.14 -9.04
N THR A 420 39.85 15.23 -9.97
CA THR A 420 39.30 13.88 -10.02
C THR A 420 39.75 13.04 -8.82
N ILE A 421 41.03 13.14 -8.45
CA ILE A 421 41.57 12.49 -7.24
C ILE A 421 40.84 13.00 -6.00
N GLU A 422 40.67 14.32 -5.88
CA GLU A 422 39.96 14.96 -4.76
C GLU A 422 38.51 14.47 -4.66
N ARG A 423 37.77 14.44 -5.78
CA ARG A 423 36.42 13.88 -5.85
C ARG A 423 36.38 12.41 -5.44
N LYS A 424 37.31 11.58 -5.92
CA LYS A 424 37.40 10.16 -5.52
C LYS A 424 37.62 10.02 -4.02
N VAL A 425 38.53 10.80 -3.43
CA VAL A 425 38.79 10.79 -1.99
C VAL A 425 37.51 11.10 -1.20
N ARG A 426 36.77 12.14 -1.57
CA ARG A 426 35.49 12.48 -0.92
C ARG A 426 34.38 11.46 -1.17
N ALA A 427 34.26 10.98 -2.41
CA ALA A 427 33.25 10.02 -2.82
C ALA A 427 33.37 8.71 -2.04
N PHE A 428 34.57 8.30 -1.67
CA PHE A 428 34.81 7.07 -0.91
C PHE A 428 35.15 7.31 0.56
N TRP A 429 35.03 8.55 1.05
CA TRP A 429 35.19 8.85 2.47
C TRP A 429 33.94 8.41 3.26
N PHE A 430 34.00 7.21 3.82
CA PHE A 430 32.97 6.67 4.72
C PHE A 430 33.58 5.66 5.71
N PRO A 431 34.21 6.11 6.82
CA PRO A 431 34.71 5.19 7.84
C PRO A 431 33.60 4.31 8.44
N PRO A 432 33.88 3.04 8.81
CA PRO A 432 35.20 2.40 8.83
C PRO A 432 35.58 1.72 7.50
N TYR A 433 34.87 1.97 6.39
CA TYR A 433 35.16 1.34 5.12
C TYR A 433 36.42 1.94 4.47
N ASP A 434 37.10 1.12 3.65
CA ASP A 434 38.21 1.56 2.82
C ASP A 434 37.79 2.70 1.88
N GLY A 435 38.63 3.75 1.86
CA GLY A 435 38.47 4.88 0.95
C GLY A 435 39.07 4.66 -0.43
N ALA A 436 39.15 5.75 -1.19
CA ALA A 436 39.90 5.78 -2.44
C ALA A 436 41.37 5.45 -2.17
N TYR A 437 42.03 4.75 -3.10
CA TYR A 437 43.37 4.25 -2.87
C TYR A 437 44.24 4.32 -4.12
N VAL A 438 45.55 4.30 -3.89
CA VAL A 438 46.57 4.15 -4.93
C VAL A 438 47.43 2.92 -4.64
N GLU A 439 47.94 2.30 -5.69
CA GLU A 439 48.90 1.20 -5.59
C GLU A 439 50.27 1.70 -6.04
N VAL A 440 51.27 1.52 -5.18
CA VAL A 440 52.66 1.88 -5.46
C VAL A 440 53.52 0.65 -5.17
N GLY A 441 54.03 0.03 -6.24
CA GLY A 441 54.62 -1.30 -6.16
C GLY A 441 53.58 -2.33 -5.72
N GLU A 442 53.91 -3.13 -4.70
CA GLU A 442 53.00 -4.16 -4.14
C GLU A 442 52.14 -3.64 -2.97
N LYS A 443 52.20 -2.33 -2.67
CA LYS A 443 51.51 -1.74 -1.52
C LYS A 443 50.32 -0.89 -1.93
N ARG A 444 49.21 -1.04 -1.20
CA ARG A 444 48.00 -0.23 -1.32
C ARG A 444 47.98 0.85 -0.24
N PHE A 445 47.73 2.10 -0.65
CA PHE A 445 47.65 3.26 0.23
C PHE A 445 46.28 3.92 0.10
N THR A 446 45.53 4.03 1.19
CA THR A 446 44.27 4.78 1.24
C THR A 446 44.57 6.28 1.29
N LEU A 447 43.88 7.05 0.46
CA LEU A 447 44.06 8.48 0.34
C LEU A 447 43.04 9.21 1.24
N VAL A 448 43.53 10.23 1.93
CA VAL A 448 42.72 11.10 2.80
C VAL A 448 43.10 12.55 2.51
N SER A 449 42.11 13.44 2.33
CA SER A 449 42.39 14.85 2.04
C SER A 449 42.79 15.61 3.30
N LYS A 450 43.51 16.72 3.13
CA LYS A 450 43.87 17.61 4.26
C LYS A 450 42.65 18.16 4.98
N ASP A 451 41.57 18.43 4.25
CA ASP A 451 40.34 18.97 4.85
C ASP A 451 39.60 17.92 5.68
N ILE A 452 39.57 16.67 5.21
CA ILE A 452 39.08 15.54 6.00
C ILE A 452 39.93 15.34 7.27
N MET A 453 41.26 15.43 7.14
CA MET A 453 42.16 15.33 8.31
C MET A 453 41.89 16.43 9.34
N LYS A 454 41.66 17.67 8.90
CA LYS A 454 41.27 18.79 9.80
C LYS A 454 39.91 18.55 10.45
N GLU A 455 38.94 17.98 9.73
CA GLU A 455 37.63 17.63 10.30
C GLU A 455 37.78 16.57 11.39
N LEU A 456 38.60 15.54 11.14
CA LEU A 456 38.91 14.52 12.13
C LEU A 456 39.61 15.10 13.36
N GLU A 457 40.62 15.95 13.17
CA GLU A 457 41.36 16.61 14.25
C GLU A 457 40.40 17.35 15.20
N ARG A 458 39.48 18.16 14.66
CA ARG A 458 38.44 18.85 15.45
C ARG A 458 37.53 17.90 16.22
N LEU A 459 37.15 16.77 15.62
CA LEU A 459 36.31 15.76 16.29
C LEU A 459 37.05 15.07 17.43
N TYR A 460 38.35 14.81 17.27
CA TYR A 460 39.19 14.24 18.31
C TYR A 460 39.45 15.22 19.45
N GLU A 461 39.75 16.49 19.16
CA GLU A 461 39.91 17.54 20.16
C GLU A 461 38.63 17.71 21.00
N PHE A 462 37.46 17.75 20.35
CA PHE A 462 36.18 17.84 21.04
C PHE A 462 35.88 16.64 21.96
N ASP A 463 36.23 15.42 21.55
CA ASP A 463 36.05 14.21 22.37
C ASP A 463 37.03 14.18 23.57
N LEU A 464 38.24 14.71 23.40
CA LEU A 464 39.21 14.88 24.49
C LEU A 464 38.76 15.92 25.50
N GLU A 465 38.25 17.07 25.05
CA GLU A 465 37.68 18.10 25.93
C GLU A 465 36.48 17.55 26.72
N ARG A 466 35.57 16.82 26.06
CA ARG A 466 34.42 16.19 26.72
C ARG A 466 34.85 15.17 27.78
N LYS A 467 35.82 14.31 27.48
CA LYS A 467 36.37 13.32 28.44
C LYS A 467 37.16 13.95 29.57
N SER A 468 37.63 15.19 29.42
CA SER A 468 38.28 15.95 30.49
C SER A 468 37.29 16.66 31.43
N LEU A 469 36.03 16.79 31.00
CA LEU A 469 34.92 17.42 31.74
C LEU A 469 33.99 16.42 32.43
N GLU A 470 33.99 15.15 32.01
CA GLU A 470 33.37 14.00 32.69
C GLU A 470 34.33 13.39 33.72
#